data_AF-A0A151UDL0-F1
#
_entry.id   AF-A0A151UDL0-F1
#
_cell.length_a   1.000
_cell.length_b   1.000
_cell.length_c   1.000
_cell.angle_alpha   90.00
_cell.angle_beta   90.00
_cell.angle_gamma   90.00
#
_symmetry.space_group_name_H-M   'P 1'
#
loop_
_entity.id
_entity.type
_entity.pdbx_description
1 polymer ?
#
loop_
_entity_poly.entity_id
_entity_poly.type
_entity_poly.pdbx_seq_one_letter_code
_entity_poly.pdbx_strand_id
1 'polypeptide(L)'
;MEYEEQQYPLSLQQLLLRDSKLRNTDYVFGVVIFTGHDTKVIQNSTDPPSKRRKVEKKMDRVIYFMFCILFLMEVVGSIFFGFTTKDDLDNGVMKRWYLRPDDSTIFFDPKRAPAAAIYHCLTALMLYGFFIPISLYVSIEIVKVLQSIFINQDIHMYYEDADKPAHARTSNLNEELGQVDTILFDKTGTLTCNSMEFIKCSIAGVAYGRGVTEVERTMSRKNGPALIDNLGESPDRNVPIKGFNFTDERIMNGKWVNETNANIIRNFFRLLAICHTAIPEVDEETRNVSYDTESPDESAFVIAAREIGFEFYKRTQTSLSMYEIVSSILEAI
;
A
#
# COMPACT_ATOMS: atom_id res chain seq x y z
N MET A 1 -35.22 17.67 8.86
CA MET A 1 -36.04 16.74 9.64
C MET A 1 -37.18 17.54 10.22
N GLU A 2 -38.42 17.10 10.04
CA GLU A 2 -39.58 17.76 10.62
C GLU A 2 -39.94 17.01 11.91
N TYR A 3 -39.82 17.69 13.05
CA TYR A 3 -40.17 17.17 14.36
C TYR A 3 -41.05 18.22 15.04
N GLU A 4 -42.25 17.83 15.46
CA GLU A 4 -43.24 18.74 16.06
C GLU A 4 -43.51 20.01 15.20
N GLU A 5 -43.73 19.83 13.88
CA GLU A 5 -43.98 20.92 12.91
C GLU A 5 -42.85 21.96 12.77
N GLN A 6 -41.68 21.71 13.37
CA GLN A 6 -40.47 22.51 13.18
C GLN A 6 -39.48 21.80 12.25
N GLN A 7 -39.01 22.55 11.24
CA GLN A 7 -38.01 22.06 10.29
C GLN A 7 -36.60 22.32 10.82
N TYR A 8 -35.90 21.24 11.16
CA TYR A 8 -34.49 21.26 11.52
C TYR A 8 -33.62 20.95 10.30
N PRO A 9 -32.71 21.86 9.88
CA PRO A 9 -31.79 21.59 8.79
C PRO A 9 -30.77 20.52 9.21
N LEU A 10 -30.54 19.54 8.34
CA LEU A 10 -29.51 18.53 8.55
C LEU A 10 -28.18 19.05 7.99
N SER A 11 -27.16 19.11 8.84
CA SER A 11 -25.80 19.54 8.45
C SER A 11 -24.85 18.35 8.28
N LEU A 12 -23.68 18.58 7.68
CA LEU A 12 -22.66 17.54 7.53
C LEU A 12 -22.14 17.01 8.87
N GLN A 13 -22.19 17.82 9.94
CA GLN A 13 -21.77 17.44 11.29
C GLN A 13 -22.67 16.33 11.89
N GLN A 14 -23.90 16.19 11.40
CA GLN A 14 -24.86 15.18 11.84
C GLN A 14 -24.83 13.93 10.94
N LEU A 15 -24.01 13.92 9.89
CA LEU A 15 -23.92 12.80 8.95
C LEU A 15 -22.70 11.93 9.26
N LEU A 16 -22.95 10.70 9.69
CA LEU A 16 -21.90 9.68 9.83
C LEU A 16 -21.69 8.99 8.48
N LEU A 17 -20.46 9.05 7.96
CA LEU A 17 -20.11 8.46 6.67
C LEU A 17 -19.76 6.98 6.82
N ARG A 18 -20.06 6.21 5.78
CA ARG A 18 -19.57 4.84 5.62
C ARG A 18 -18.04 4.79 5.75
N ASP A 19 -17.53 3.71 6.35
CA ASP A 19 -16.11 3.47 6.66
C ASP A 19 -15.48 4.40 7.73
N SER A 20 -16.27 5.28 8.33
CA SER A 20 -15.86 5.98 9.55
C SER A 20 -15.91 5.02 10.75
N LYS A 21 -14.89 5.07 11.61
CA LYS A 21 -14.88 4.30 12.86
C LYS A 21 -15.36 5.18 14.01
N LEU A 22 -16.39 4.74 14.72
CA LEU A 22 -16.81 5.38 15.96
C LEU A 22 -15.69 5.19 17.01
N ARG A 23 -15.30 6.28 17.68
CA ARG A 23 -14.32 6.28 18.76
C ARG A 23 -14.86 7.12 19.91
N ASN A 24 -14.40 6.82 21.14
CA ASN A 24 -14.68 7.59 22.35
C ASN A 24 -16.19 7.71 22.67
N THR A 25 -17.01 6.73 22.25
CA THR A 25 -18.45 6.64 22.55
C THR A 25 -18.89 5.19 22.41
N ASP A 26 -19.64 4.68 23.38
CA ASP A 26 -20.06 3.27 23.42
C ASP A 26 -21.05 2.91 22.30
N TYR A 27 -22.06 3.75 22.10
CA TYR A 27 -23.08 3.56 21.06
C TYR A 27 -23.71 4.88 20.64
N VAL A 28 -24.28 4.90 19.44
CA VAL A 28 -25.05 6.02 18.91
C VAL A 28 -26.35 5.50 18.30
N PHE A 29 -27.42 6.26 18.44
CA PHE A 29 -28.66 6.01 17.69
C PHE A 29 -28.65 6.87 16.43
N GLY A 30 -28.85 6.23 15.28
CA GLY A 30 -28.87 6.92 13.99
C GLY A 30 -29.89 6.30 13.05
N VAL A 31 -30.33 7.08 12.08
CA VAL A 31 -31.20 6.63 10.98
C VAL A 31 -30.37 6.52 9.72
N VAL A 32 -30.45 5.38 9.04
CA VAL A 32 -29.73 5.15 7.79
C VAL A 32 -30.42 5.93 6.67
N ILE A 33 -29.70 6.90 6.09
CA ILE A 33 -30.20 7.73 4.98
C ILE A 33 -29.77 7.14 3.63
N PHE A 34 -28.53 6.67 3.51
CA PHE A 34 -27.94 6.11 2.28
C PHE A 34 -27.47 4.68 2.51
N THR A 35 -27.72 3.79 1.55
CA THR A 35 -27.30 2.38 1.61
C THR A 35 -26.55 1.98 0.34
N GLY A 36 -25.65 0.99 0.43
CA GLY A 36 -24.97 0.43 -0.73
C GLY A 36 -24.27 1.49 -1.60
N HIS A 37 -24.63 1.52 -2.89
CA HIS A 37 -24.06 2.42 -3.89
C HIS A 37 -24.41 3.91 -3.70
N ASP A 38 -25.40 4.23 -2.87
CA ASP A 38 -25.77 5.62 -2.57
C ASP A 38 -24.84 6.26 -1.53
N THR A 39 -23.99 5.46 -0.88
CA THR A 39 -23.01 5.98 0.08
C THR A 39 -21.91 6.76 -0.64
N LYS A 40 -21.55 7.93 -0.09
CA LYS A 40 -20.54 8.84 -0.69
C LYS A 40 -19.21 8.16 -1.02
N VAL A 41 -18.77 7.22 -0.17
CA VAL A 41 -17.51 6.49 -0.39
C VAL A 41 -17.59 5.63 -1.65
N ILE A 42 -18.72 4.96 -1.90
CA ILE A 42 -18.90 4.16 -3.12
C ILE A 42 -19.10 5.04 -4.35
N GLN A 43 -19.82 6.16 -4.23
CA GLN A 43 -19.95 7.11 -5.34
C GLN A 43 -18.61 7.71 -5.77
N ASN A 44 -17.66 7.84 -4.85
CA ASN A 44 -16.29 8.24 -5.14
C ASN A 44 -15.38 7.07 -5.56
N SER A 45 -15.84 5.83 -5.40
CA SER A 45 -15.10 4.65 -5.86
C SER A 45 -15.34 4.45 -7.35
N THR A 46 -14.27 4.26 -8.12
CA THR A 46 -14.37 3.89 -9.52
C THR A 46 -14.31 2.37 -9.63
N ASP A 47 -15.18 1.77 -10.45
CA ASP A 47 -15.12 0.34 -10.72
C ASP A 47 -13.70 -0.04 -11.18
N PRO A 48 -13.11 -1.10 -10.59
CA PRO A 48 -11.74 -1.46 -10.91
C PRO A 48 -11.65 -1.82 -12.38
N PRO A 49 -10.88 -1.09 -13.21
CA PRO A 49 -10.75 -1.43 -14.61
C PRO A 49 -10.07 -2.79 -14.74
N SER A 50 -10.44 -3.56 -15.76
CA SER A 50 -9.69 -4.76 -16.13
C SER A 50 -8.28 -4.35 -16.55
N LYS A 51 -7.31 -4.58 -15.66
CA LYS A 51 -5.91 -4.22 -15.87
C LYS A 51 -5.27 -5.21 -16.85
N ARG A 52 -5.33 -4.92 -18.14
CA ARG A 52 -4.58 -5.66 -19.17
C ARG A 52 -3.13 -5.19 -19.21
N ARG A 53 -2.20 -6.14 -19.12
CA ARG A 53 -0.77 -5.83 -18.97
C ARG A 53 -0.14 -5.30 -20.26
N LYS A 54 0.99 -4.59 -20.13
CA LYS A 54 1.79 -4.15 -21.28
C LYS A 54 2.46 -5.33 -21.97
N VAL A 55 2.87 -6.33 -21.19
CA VAL A 55 3.47 -7.58 -21.70
C VAL A 55 2.46 -8.38 -22.52
N GLU A 56 1.22 -8.52 -22.06
CA GLU A 56 0.15 -9.19 -22.81
C GLU A 56 -0.07 -8.52 -24.17
N LYS A 57 -0.17 -7.18 -24.21
CA LYS A 57 -0.29 -6.45 -25.48
C LYS A 57 0.90 -6.66 -26.43
N LYS A 58 2.13 -6.82 -25.89
CA LYS A 58 3.32 -7.14 -26.68
C LYS A 58 3.28 -8.57 -27.21
N MET A 59 2.87 -9.53 -26.39
CA MET A 59 2.70 -10.92 -26.79
C MET A 59 1.68 -11.04 -27.92
N ASP A 60 0.53 -10.38 -27.82
CA ASP A 60 -0.47 -10.37 -28.88
C ASP A 60 0.11 -9.82 -30.20
N ARG A 61 0.89 -8.75 -30.12
CA ARG A 61 1.56 -8.17 -31.30
C ARG A 61 2.53 -9.16 -31.95
N VAL A 62 3.29 -9.91 -31.16
CA VAL A 62 4.20 -10.96 -31.66
C VAL A 62 3.40 -12.11 -32.29
N ILE A 63 2.28 -12.53 -31.67
CA ILE A 63 1.41 -13.57 -32.22
C ILE A 63 0.81 -13.13 -33.56
N TYR A 64 0.29 -11.91 -33.67
CA TYR A 64 -0.22 -11.39 -34.94
C TYR A 64 0.87 -11.30 -36.01
N PHE A 65 2.08 -10.90 -35.63
CA PHE A 65 3.22 -10.87 -36.54
C PHE A 65 3.60 -12.27 -37.04
N MET A 66 3.68 -13.26 -36.15
CA MET A 66 3.93 -14.66 -36.52
C MET A 66 2.82 -15.22 -37.40
N PHE A 67 1.56 -14.94 -37.09
CA PHE A 67 0.41 -15.35 -37.91
C PHE A 67 0.47 -14.75 -39.32
N CYS A 68 0.84 -13.47 -39.44
CA CYS A 68 1.01 -12.84 -40.75
C CYS A 68 2.12 -13.50 -41.57
N ILE A 69 3.29 -13.78 -40.97
CA ILE A 69 4.39 -14.47 -41.66
C ILE A 69 3.98 -15.88 -42.08
N LEU A 70 3.33 -16.61 -41.18
CA LEU A 70 2.81 -17.95 -41.44
C LEU A 70 1.87 -17.93 -42.64
N PHE A 71 0.84 -17.08 -42.60
CA PHE A 71 -0.14 -16.94 -43.67
C PHE A 71 0.52 -16.58 -45.02
N LEU A 72 1.52 -15.69 -45.00
CA LEU A 72 2.28 -15.34 -46.21
C LEU A 72 3.06 -16.53 -46.78
N MET A 73 3.72 -17.33 -45.93
CA MET A 73 4.41 -18.54 -46.38
C MET A 73 3.43 -19.57 -46.96
N GLU A 74 2.26 -19.76 -46.34
CA GLU A 74 1.23 -20.68 -46.84
C GLU A 74 0.69 -20.25 -48.20
N VAL A 75 0.43 -18.96 -48.40
CA VAL A 75 -0.05 -18.41 -49.66
C VAL A 75 1.00 -18.58 -50.76
N VAL A 76 2.27 -18.25 -50.48
CA VAL A 76 3.37 -18.44 -51.47
C VAL A 76 3.55 -19.92 -51.79
N GLY A 77 3.52 -20.80 -50.79
CA GLY A 77 3.61 -22.25 -50.96
C GLY A 77 2.45 -22.81 -51.78
N SER A 78 1.22 -22.35 -51.51
CA SER A 78 0.00 -22.71 -52.26
C SER A 78 0.07 -22.26 -53.72
N ILE A 79 0.54 -21.03 -53.99
CA ILE A 79 0.72 -20.53 -55.35
C ILE A 79 1.77 -21.37 -56.10
N PHE A 80 2.91 -21.63 -55.48
CA PHE A 80 3.98 -22.45 -56.06
C PHE A 80 3.51 -23.88 -56.37
N PHE A 81 2.76 -24.47 -55.44
CA PHE A 81 2.14 -25.77 -55.61
C PHE A 81 1.15 -25.76 -56.78
N GLY A 82 0.27 -24.76 -56.84
CA GLY A 82 -0.71 -24.61 -57.92
C GLY A 82 -0.08 -24.49 -59.32
N PHE A 83 1.01 -23.71 -59.44
CA PHE A 83 1.77 -23.63 -60.70
C PHE A 83 2.44 -24.96 -61.05
N THR A 84 3.13 -25.59 -60.09
CA THR A 84 3.80 -26.87 -60.30
C THR A 84 2.81 -27.97 -60.71
N THR A 85 1.63 -28.02 -60.09
CA THR A 85 0.58 -28.98 -60.41
C THR A 85 -0.02 -28.74 -61.80
N LYS A 86 -0.09 -27.48 -62.25
CA LYS A 86 -0.53 -27.15 -63.62
C LYS A 86 0.51 -27.57 -64.66
N ASP A 87 1.79 -27.31 -64.38
CA ASP A 87 2.92 -27.62 -65.27
C ASP A 87 3.24 -29.14 -65.32
N ASP A 88 2.76 -29.91 -64.35
CA ASP A 88 2.90 -31.38 -64.34
C ASP A 88 2.07 -32.06 -65.46
N LEU A 89 1.13 -31.35 -66.12
CA LEU A 89 0.32 -31.84 -67.24
C LEU A 89 0.84 -31.29 -68.58
N ASP A 90 1.69 -32.06 -69.27
CA ASP A 90 2.18 -31.73 -70.61
C ASP A 90 1.56 -32.68 -71.66
N ASN A 91 0.83 -32.13 -72.63
CA ASN A 91 0.18 -32.88 -73.73
C ASN A 91 -0.69 -34.09 -73.29
N GLY A 92 -1.27 -34.05 -72.09
CA GLY A 92 -2.11 -35.14 -71.55
C GLY A 92 -1.34 -36.27 -70.86
N VAL A 93 -0.01 -36.20 -70.81
CA VAL A 93 0.85 -37.15 -70.09
C VAL A 93 1.49 -36.43 -68.90
N MET A 94 1.27 -36.96 -67.70
CA MET A 94 1.80 -36.37 -66.47
C MET A 94 3.29 -36.65 -66.33
N LYS A 95 4.09 -35.62 -66.04
CA LYS A 95 5.55 -35.75 -65.84
C LYS A 95 5.89 -36.68 -64.66
N ARG A 96 5.01 -36.75 -63.65
CA ARG A 96 5.14 -37.59 -62.45
C ARG A 96 4.23 -38.83 -62.53
N TRP A 97 4.48 -39.70 -63.51
CA TRP A 97 3.68 -40.90 -63.79
C TRP A 97 3.53 -41.87 -62.59
N TYR A 98 4.47 -41.86 -61.63
CA TYR A 98 4.45 -42.73 -60.45
C TYR A 98 3.44 -42.31 -59.37
N LEU A 99 2.88 -41.08 -59.43
CA LEU A 99 1.87 -40.60 -58.47
C LEU A 99 0.42 -41.06 -58.79
N ARG A 100 0.23 -41.89 -59.83
CA ARG A 100 -1.07 -42.46 -60.26
C ARG A 100 -2.23 -41.43 -60.25
N PRO A 101 -2.20 -40.47 -61.18
CA PRO A 101 -3.24 -39.44 -61.29
C PRO A 101 -4.61 -40.00 -61.76
N ASP A 102 -4.67 -41.24 -62.25
CA ASP A 102 -5.93 -41.90 -62.64
C ASP A 102 -6.84 -42.22 -61.44
N ASP A 103 -6.27 -42.22 -60.23
CA ASP A 103 -6.96 -42.41 -58.95
C ASP A 103 -6.76 -41.17 -58.05
N SER A 104 -6.67 -39.98 -58.66
CA SER A 104 -6.32 -38.75 -57.96
C SER A 104 -7.42 -38.32 -57.00
N THR A 105 -7.11 -38.31 -55.70
CA THR A 105 -7.92 -37.63 -54.69
C THR A 105 -7.98 -36.12 -54.98
N ILE A 106 -9.03 -35.45 -54.51
CA ILE A 106 -9.33 -34.02 -54.75
C ILE A 106 -8.12 -33.08 -54.45
N PHE A 107 -7.16 -33.55 -53.65
CA PHE A 107 -5.96 -32.84 -53.24
C PHE A 107 -4.89 -32.69 -54.35
N PHE A 108 -4.88 -33.56 -55.36
CA PHE A 108 -3.87 -33.58 -56.44
C PHE A 108 -4.52 -33.77 -57.82
N ASP A 109 -5.49 -32.93 -58.17
CA ASP A 109 -6.12 -32.93 -59.50
C ASP A 109 -5.58 -31.79 -60.40
N PRO A 110 -4.79 -32.10 -61.44
CA PRO A 110 -4.22 -31.08 -62.32
C PRO A 110 -5.24 -30.41 -63.24
N LYS A 111 -6.40 -31.03 -63.48
CA LYS A 111 -7.50 -30.39 -64.23
C LYS A 111 -8.18 -29.29 -63.38
N ARG A 112 -8.05 -29.38 -62.05
CA ARG A 112 -8.57 -28.42 -61.07
C ARG A 112 -7.44 -27.82 -60.22
N ALA A 113 -6.36 -27.40 -60.87
CA ALA A 113 -5.20 -26.76 -60.23
C ALA A 113 -5.54 -25.66 -59.18
N PRO A 114 -6.49 -24.72 -59.40
CA PRO A 114 -6.83 -23.73 -58.37
C PRO A 114 -7.51 -24.34 -57.13
N ALA A 115 -8.29 -25.41 -57.29
CA ALA A 115 -8.88 -26.11 -56.16
C ALA A 115 -7.80 -26.88 -55.37
N ALA A 116 -6.90 -27.58 -56.07
CA ALA A 116 -5.77 -28.27 -55.45
C ALA A 116 -4.85 -27.30 -54.67
N ALA A 117 -4.62 -26.09 -55.18
CA ALA A 117 -3.87 -25.05 -54.47
C ALA A 117 -4.56 -24.59 -53.18
N ILE A 118 -5.89 -24.41 -53.18
CA ILE A 118 -6.65 -24.03 -51.99
C ILE A 118 -6.61 -25.15 -50.94
N TYR A 119 -6.80 -26.41 -51.36
CA TYR A 119 -6.68 -27.54 -50.44
C TYR A 119 -5.25 -27.66 -49.88
N HIS A 120 -4.23 -27.46 -50.71
CA HIS A 120 -2.84 -27.40 -50.24
C HIS A 120 -2.65 -26.26 -49.21
N CYS A 121 -3.22 -25.09 -49.44
CA CYS A 121 -3.17 -23.98 -48.47
C CYS A 121 -3.82 -24.35 -47.13
N LEU A 122 -4.98 -25.02 -47.14
CA LEU A 122 -5.67 -25.45 -45.92
C LEU A 122 -4.92 -26.58 -45.19
N THR A 123 -4.38 -27.54 -45.93
CA THR A 123 -3.58 -28.63 -45.36
C THR A 123 -2.26 -28.12 -44.78
N ALA A 124 -1.60 -27.20 -45.48
CA ALA A 124 -0.33 -26.63 -45.02
C ALA A 124 -0.54 -25.68 -43.83
N LEU A 125 -1.63 -24.90 -43.79
CA LEU A 125 -2.04 -24.15 -42.59
C LEU A 125 -2.26 -25.05 -41.37
N MET A 126 -2.90 -26.23 -41.55
CA MET A 126 -3.02 -27.22 -40.48
C MET A 126 -1.67 -27.78 -40.06
N LEU A 127 -0.80 -28.11 -41.03
CA LEU A 127 0.52 -28.68 -40.78
C LEU A 127 1.40 -27.71 -39.99
N TYR A 128 1.40 -26.43 -40.35
CA TYR A 128 2.22 -25.40 -39.71
C TYR A 128 1.51 -24.69 -38.54
N GLY A 129 0.34 -25.16 -38.12
CA GLY A 129 -0.39 -24.62 -36.96
C GLY A 129 0.40 -24.63 -35.65
N PHE A 130 1.45 -25.45 -35.53
CA PHE A 130 2.36 -25.46 -34.38
C PHE A 130 3.23 -24.21 -34.25
N PHE A 131 3.35 -23.38 -35.30
CA PHE A 131 4.08 -22.10 -35.24
C PHE A 131 3.39 -21.07 -34.33
N ILE A 132 2.10 -21.21 -34.04
CA ILE A 132 1.40 -20.39 -33.06
C ILE A 132 1.58 -21.08 -31.70
N PRO A 133 2.42 -20.55 -30.79
CA PRO A 133 2.72 -21.23 -29.54
C PRO A 133 1.56 -21.04 -28.56
N ILE A 134 0.53 -21.87 -28.66
CA ILE A 134 -0.62 -21.86 -27.74
C ILE A 134 -0.14 -22.10 -26.29
N SER A 135 0.93 -22.87 -26.13
CA SER A 135 1.57 -23.14 -24.83
C SER A 135 2.16 -21.90 -24.18
N LEU A 136 2.57 -20.87 -24.94
CA LEU A 136 3.18 -19.66 -24.40
C LEU A 136 2.27 -18.95 -23.41
N TYR A 137 0.96 -18.86 -23.73
CA TYR A 137 -0.02 -18.21 -22.86
C TYR A 137 -0.13 -18.94 -21.51
N VAL A 138 -0.28 -20.26 -21.57
CA VAL A 138 -0.43 -21.11 -20.38
C VAL A 138 0.85 -21.10 -19.53
N SER A 139 2.02 -21.20 -20.17
CA SER A 139 3.31 -21.16 -19.47
C SER A 139 3.51 -19.83 -18.75
N ILE A 140 3.17 -18.71 -19.37
CA ILE A 140 3.26 -17.38 -18.75
C ILE A 140 2.29 -17.28 -17.56
N GLU A 141 1.05 -17.76 -17.69
CA GLU A 141 0.08 -17.77 -16.58
C GLU A 141 0.59 -18.60 -15.38
N ILE A 142 1.16 -19.77 -15.63
CA ILE A 142 1.76 -20.59 -14.57
C ILE A 142 2.89 -19.85 -13.88
N VAL A 143 3.79 -19.21 -14.65
CA VAL A 143 4.90 -18.42 -14.07
C VAL A 143 4.38 -17.26 -13.21
N LYS A 144 3.35 -16.54 -13.67
CA LYS A 144 2.72 -15.45 -12.91
C LYS A 144 2.15 -15.94 -11.57
N VAL A 145 1.49 -17.11 -11.56
CA VAL A 145 0.95 -17.72 -10.34
C VAL A 145 2.08 -18.13 -9.39
N LEU A 146 3.13 -18.78 -9.89
CA LEU A 146 4.28 -19.18 -9.07
C LEU A 146 4.99 -17.97 -8.45
N GLN A 147 5.18 -16.89 -9.20
CA GLN A 147 5.72 -15.63 -8.68
C GLN A 147 4.86 -15.05 -7.56
N SER A 148 3.53 -15.13 -7.68
CA SER A 148 2.61 -14.66 -6.64
C SER A 148 2.77 -15.47 -5.34
N ILE A 149 3.01 -16.78 -5.46
CA ILE A 149 3.25 -17.64 -4.30
C ILE A 149 4.57 -17.26 -3.62
N PHE A 150 5.62 -16.99 -4.39
CA PHE A 150 6.90 -16.56 -3.83
C PHE A 150 6.82 -15.21 -3.12
N ILE A 151 6.07 -14.24 -3.64
CA ILE A 151 5.83 -12.96 -2.95
C ILE A 151 5.13 -13.20 -1.61
N ASN A 152 4.16 -14.12 -1.56
CA ASN A 152 3.42 -14.41 -0.32
C ASN A 152 4.24 -15.17 0.74
N GLN A 153 5.31 -15.84 0.32
CA GLN A 153 6.17 -16.65 1.19
C GLN A 153 7.45 -15.92 1.62
N ASP A 154 7.63 -14.66 1.24
CA ASP A 154 8.82 -13.90 1.57
C ASP A 154 8.78 -13.41 3.03
N ILE A 155 9.74 -13.88 3.83
CA ILE A 155 9.89 -13.50 5.24
C ILE A 155 10.34 -12.04 5.40
N HIS A 156 11.03 -11.47 4.42
CA HIS A 156 11.45 -10.06 4.47
C HIS A 156 10.30 -9.09 4.22
N MET A 157 9.18 -9.56 3.67
CA MET A 157 7.96 -8.77 3.47
C MET A 157 6.87 -9.09 4.52
N TYR A 158 7.24 -9.74 5.63
CA TYR A 158 6.35 -10.03 6.75
C TYR A 158 6.40 -8.89 7.79
N TYR A 159 5.23 -8.45 8.25
CA TYR A 159 5.09 -7.43 9.28
C TYR A 159 4.72 -8.07 10.63
N GLU A 160 5.65 -7.99 11.58
CA GLU A 160 5.56 -8.67 12.89
C GLU A 160 4.47 -8.09 13.80
N ASP A 161 4.39 -6.76 13.96
CA ASP A 161 3.47 -6.14 14.94
C ASP A 161 1.99 -6.46 14.68
N ALA A 162 1.61 -6.68 13.42
CA ALA A 162 0.23 -7.03 13.04
C ALA A 162 0.10 -8.47 12.51
N ASP A 163 1.12 -9.30 12.69
CA ASP A 163 1.19 -10.69 12.23
C ASP A 163 0.66 -10.87 10.79
N LYS A 164 1.21 -10.07 9.87
CA LYS A 164 0.66 -9.97 8.51
C LYS A 164 1.73 -10.16 7.44
N PRO A 165 1.67 -11.25 6.64
CA PRO A 165 2.55 -11.42 5.50
C PRO A 165 2.12 -10.55 4.31
N ALA A 166 3.04 -10.36 3.36
CA ALA A 166 2.69 -9.85 2.05
C ALA A 166 1.65 -10.76 1.38
N HIS A 167 0.61 -10.15 0.80
CA HIS A 167 -0.46 -10.89 0.14
C HIS A 167 -0.76 -10.26 -1.23
N ALA A 168 -0.25 -10.90 -2.27
CA ALA A 168 -0.55 -10.57 -3.66
C ALA A 168 -2.01 -10.95 -3.99
N ARG A 169 -2.89 -9.94 -4.08
CA ARG A 169 -4.32 -10.14 -4.42
C ARG A 169 -4.55 -10.49 -5.89
N THR A 170 -3.54 -10.35 -6.74
CA THR A 170 -3.66 -10.48 -8.19
C THR A 170 -2.34 -10.95 -8.77
N SER A 171 -2.31 -12.17 -9.33
CA SER A 171 -1.14 -12.71 -10.06
C SER A 171 -0.86 -11.90 -11.34
N ASN A 172 -1.94 -11.39 -11.96
CA ASN A 172 -2.18 -10.29 -12.94
C ASN A 172 -1.18 -9.13 -13.04
N LEU A 173 -0.27 -8.88 -12.09
CA LEU A 173 0.53 -7.65 -12.10
C LEU A 173 1.99 -7.83 -11.70
N ASN A 174 2.43 -9.05 -11.39
CA ASN A 174 3.75 -9.30 -10.79
C ASN A 174 4.92 -8.72 -11.60
N GLU A 175 4.89 -8.81 -12.93
CA GLU A 175 5.96 -8.29 -13.81
C GLU A 175 5.93 -6.78 -14.05
N GLU A 176 4.80 -6.12 -13.75
CA GLU A 176 4.68 -4.67 -13.86
C GLU A 176 5.34 -3.97 -12.67
N LEU A 177 5.54 -4.65 -11.53
CA LEU A 177 6.27 -4.11 -10.38
C LEU A 177 7.69 -3.67 -10.76
N GLY A 178 8.34 -4.40 -11.69
CA GLY A 178 9.68 -4.04 -12.20
C GLY A 178 9.68 -2.90 -13.23
N GLN A 179 8.52 -2.39 -13.63
CA GLN A 179 8.35 -1.33 -14.63
C GLN A 179 7.80 -0.04 -14.02
N VAL A 180 7.64 0.02 -12.69
CA VAL A 180 7.13 1.22 -12.00
C VAL A 180 8.19 2.31 -12.01
N ASP A 181 7.86 3.45 -12.62
CA ASP A 181 8.73 4.64 -12.69
C ASP A 181 8.34 5.70 -11.66
N THR A 182 7.02 5.93 -11.49
CA THR A 182 6.48 6.91 -10.54
C THR A 182 5.70 6.20 -9.46
N ILE A 183 6.05 6.44 -8.20
CA ILE A 183 5.30 5.95 -7.05
C ILE A 183 4.58 7.13 -6.39
N LEU A 184 3.25 7.07 -6.41
CA LEU A 184 2.40 8.01 -5.70
C LEU A 184 2.12 7.44 -4.30
N PHE A 185 2.52 8.17 -3.27
CA PHE A 185 2.30 7.78 -1.89
C PHE A 185 1.28 8.71 -1.24
N ASP A 186 0.42 8.14 -0.41
CA ASP A 186 -0.35 8.92 0.55
C ASP A 186 0.54 9.25 1.75
N LYS A 187 0.37 10.43 2.34
CA LYS A 187 1.12 10.81 3.53
C LYS A 187 0.65 10.01 4.74
N THR A 188 -0.66 10.04 4.99
CA THR A 188 -1.25 9.54 6.22
C THR A 188 -1.51 8.04 6.10
N GLY A 189 -0.96 7.25 7.02
CA GLY A 189 -1.15 5.79 7.04
C GLY A 189 -0.29 5.01 6.04
N THR A 190 0.52 5.68 5.21
CA THR A 190 1.57 5.04 4.40
C THR A 190 2.96 5.56 4.78
N LEU A 191 3.23 6.87 4.63
CA LEU A 191 4.53 7.44 5.01
C LEU A 191 4.67 7.65 6.52
N THR A 192 3.59 8.06 7.18
CA THR A 192 3.58 8.27 8.62
C THR A 192 2.67 7.26 9.29
N CYS A 193 3.18 6.59 10.32
CA CYS A 193 2.30 5.96 11.32
C CYS A 193 1.56 7.08 12.06
N ASN A 194 0.25 6.94 12.27
CA ASN A 194 -0.57 7.93 13.00
C ASN A 194 -0.29 7.87 14.51
N SER A 195 0.98 7.92 14.89
CA SER A 195 1.53 7.86 16.23
C SER A 195 2.47 9.04 16.38
N MET A 196 2.13 9.96 17.29
CA MET A 196 2.91 11.15 17.54
C MET A 196 3.76 10.94 18.79
N GLU A 197 4.99 11.45 18.77
CA GLU A 197 5.94 11.33 19.86
C GLU A 197 6.45 12.71 20.27
N PHE A 198 6.53 12.97 21.58
CA PHE A 198 7.19 14.17 22.08
C PHE A 198 8.71 13.95 22.10
N ILE A 199 9.47 14.76 21.35
CA ILE A 199 10.92 14.55 21.14
C ILE A 199 11.78 15.69 21.70
N LYS A 200 11.44 16.93 21.39
CA LYS A 200 12.20 18.14 21.76
C LYS A 200 11.24 19.28 22.08
N CYS A 201 11.64 20.19 22.95
CA CYS A 201 10.91 21.42 23.23
C CYS A 201 11.87 22.58 23.48
N SER A 202 11.37 23.81 23.40
CA SER A 202 12.14 25.02 23.70
C SER A 202 11.43 25.80 24.80
N ILE A 203 12.10 26.01 25.93
CA ILE A 203 11.55 26.70 27.11
C ILE A 203 12.48 27.87 27.43
N ALA A 204 11.93 29.09 27.49
CA ALA A 204 12.70 30.32 27.74
C ALA A 204 13.92 30.52 26.80
N GLY A 205 13.82 30.07 25.55
CA GLY A 205 14.91 30.17 24.56
C GLY A 205 15.98 29.08 24.68
N VAL A 206 15.85 28.14 25.64
CA VAL A 206 16.73 26.99 25.79
C VAL A 206 16.05 25.76 25.16
N ALA A 207 16.75 25.09 24.26
CA ALA A 207 16.30 23.84 23.66
C ALA A 207 16.59 22.65 24.60
N TYR A 208 15.57 21.81 24.78
CA TYR A 208 15.59 20.59 25.58
C TYR A 208 15.17 19.39 24.73
N GLY A 209 15.71 18.22 25.06
CA GLY A 209 15.52 16.97 24.34
C GLY A 209 16.71 16.62 23.45
N ARG A 210 17.32 15.46 23.75
CA ARG A 210 18.39 14.83 22.98
C ARG A 210 17.89 13.66 22.12
N GLY A 211 16.57 13.49 22.01
CA GLY A 211 15.97 12.47 21.15
C GLY A 211 16.47 12.62 19.71
N VAL A 212 17.09 11.57 19.17
CA VAL A 212 17.61 11.56 17.79
C VAL A 212 16.68 10.75 16.91
N THR A 213 16.15 11.37 15.87
CA THR A 213 15.31 10.68 14.88
C THR A 213 16.17 9.89 13.90
N GLU A 214 15.60 8.85 13.28
CA GLU A 214 16.29 8.08 12.23
C GLU A 214 16.73 8.96 11.05
N VAL A 215 15.92 9.97 10.71
CA VAL A 215 16.24 10.97 9.67
C VAL A 215 17.48 11.78 10.04
N GLU A 216 17.60 12.23 11.29
CA GLU A 216 18.76 12.97 11.79
C GLU A 216 20.04 12.09 11.75
N ARG A 217 19.93 10.79 12.07
CA ARG A 217 21.04 9.84 11.96
C ARG A 217 21.47 9.63 10.50
N THR A 218 20.54 9.43 9.59
CA THR A 218 20.83 9.17 8.16
C THR A 218 21.39 10.40 7.46
N MET A 219 20.89 11.60 7.76
CA MET A 219 21.43 12.87 7.27
C MET A 219 22.85 13.11 7.78
N SER A 220 23.11 12.82 9.06
CA SER A 220 24.45 12.92 9.64
C SER A 220 25.43 11.95 8.97
N ARG A 221 25.00 10.71 8.68
CA ARG A 221 25.82 9.74 7.93
C ARG A 221 26.17 10.20 6.51
N LYS A 222 25.29 10.95 5.84
CA LYS A 222 25.56 11.47 4.49
C LYS A 222 26.55 12.64 4.46
N ASN A 223 26.60 13.45 5.51
CA ASN A 223 27.39 14.69 5.54
C ASN A 223 28.83 14.53 6.08
N GLY A 224 29.25 13.32 6.44
CA GLY A 224 30.61 12.98 6.87
C GLY A 224 30.66 12.21 8.20
N PRO A 225 31.79 11.58 8.55
CA PRO A 225 31.89 10.80 9.78
C PRO A 225 32.31 11.71 10.94
N ALA A 226 31.38 12.06 11.84
CA ALA A 226 31.58 12.12 13.30
C ALA A 226 30.42 12.81 14.04
N LEU A 227 29.93 12.14 15.09
CA LEU A 227 29.58 12.64 16.45
C LEU A 227 28.36 11.98 17.10
N ILE A 228 27.57 11.15 16.40
CA ILE A 228 26.36 10.53 16.98
C ILE A 228 26.53 9.05 17.36
N ASP A 229 27.64 8.39 17.01
CA ASP A 229 27.88 7.00 17.51
C ASP A 229 28.19 6.95 19.02
N ASN A 230 28.51 8.09 19.65
CA ASN A 230 28.73 8.19 21.11
C ASN A 230 27.51 8.70 21.90
N LEU A 231 26.38 8.98 21.25
CA LEU A 231 25.07 9.10 21.91
C LEU A 231 24.39 7.73 22.02
N GLY A 232 25.22 6.66 22.03
CA GLY A 232 24.82 5.31 22.36
C GLY A 232 24.14 5.30 23.71
N GLU A 233 22.86 4.94 23.66
CA GLU A 233 22.09 4.29 24.70
C GLU A 233 22.52 4.66 26.13
N SER A 234 21.90 5.70 26.68
CA SER A 234 21.76 5.78 28.12
C SER A 234 21.24 4.41 28.61
N PRO A 235 21.94 3.73 29.54
CA PRO A 235 21.70 2.32 29.91
C PRO A 235 20.40 2.06 30.67
N ASP A 236 19.50 3.05 30.68
CA ASP A 236 18.27 3.10 31.46
C ASP A 236 17.06 3.26 30.53
N ARG A 237 17.02 2.48 29.44
CA ARG A 237 15.79 2.35 28.64
C ARG A 237 14.78 1.54 29.46
N ASN A 238 14.06 2.24 30.33
CA ASN A 238 12.71 1.85 30.71
C ASN A 238 11.93 1.53 29.42
N VAL A 239 11.01 0.57 29.52
CA VAL A 239 10.14 0.07 28.45
C VAL A 239 9.72 1.24 27.53
N PRO A 240 9.88 1.15 26.20
CA PRO A 240 9.54 2.25 25.30
C PRO A 240 8.07 2.64 25.50
N ILE A 241 7.84 3.85 26.01
CA ILE A 241 6.50 4.38 26.26
C ILE A 241 5.98 4.91 24.94
N LYS A 242 4.86 4.33 24.48
CA LYS A 242 4.19 4.77 23.26
C LYS A 242 3.84 6.26 23.36
N GLY A 243 4.36 7.06 22.43
CA GLY A 243 4.12 8.51 22.37
C GLY A 243 5.13 9.39 23.11
N PHE A 244 6.17 8.81 23.71
CA PHE A 244 7.21 9.53 24.42
C PHE A 244 8.61 9.14 23.96
N ASN A 245 9.34 10.09 23.39
CA ASN A 245 10.70 9.90 22.89
C ASN A 245 11.57 11.12 23.23
N PHE A 246 11.42 11.61 24.47
CA PHE A 246 12.13 12.75 24.99
C PHE A 246 13.13 12.29 26.04
N THR A 247 14.40 12.64 25.83
CA THR A 247 15.48 12.34 26.77
C THR A 247 16.30 13.59 27.05
N ASP A 248 16.29 14.08 28.29
CA ASP A 248 17.16 15.18 28.70
C ASP A 248 17.50 15.06 30.18
N GLU A 249 18.79 14.85 30.48
CA GLU A 249 19.32 14.71 31.84
C GLU A 249 19.04 15.93 32.72
N ARG A 250 18.79 17.11 32.13
CA ARG A 250 18.54 18.36 32.84
C ARG A 250 17.14 18.45 33.44
N ILE A 251 16.14 17.90 32.76
CA ILE A 251 14.73 18.08 33.11
C ILE A 251 14.12 16.79 33.68
N MET A 252 14.54 15.63 33.19
CA MET A 252 13.93 14.35 33.59
C MET A 252 14.18 13.99 35.06
N ASN A 253 13.35 13.09 35.60
CA ASN A 253 13.45 12.55 36.97
C ASN A 253 13.42 13.65 38.06
N GLY A 254 12.61 14.70 37.86
CA GLY A 254 12.47 15.81 38.81
C GLY A 254 13.67 16.76 38.89
N LYS A 255 14.68 16.60 38.02
CA LYS A 255 15.88 17.46 37.99
C LYS A 255 15.60 18.87 37.48
N TRP A 256 14.44 19.08 36.83
CA TRP A 256 13.99 20.39 36.36
C TRP A 256 13.91 21.45 37.47
N VAL A 257 13.83 21.04 38.74
CA VAL A 257 13.85 21.95 39.90
C VAL A 257 15.21 22.65 40.08
N ASN A 258 16.30 22.00 39.67
CA ASN A 258 17.66 22.52 39.82
C ASN A 258 18.08 23.47 38.69
N GLU A 259 17.24 23.61 37.66
CA GLU A 259 17.53 24.47 36.52
C GLU A 259 17.27 25.94 36.82
N THR A 260 18.06 26.81 36.20
CA THR A 260 18.02 28.27 36.41
C THR A 260 16.62 28.88 36.19
N ASN A 261 15.84 28.26 35.29
CA ASN A 261 14.50 28.68 34.91
C ASN A 261 13.39 27.74 35.42
N ALA A 262 13.57 27.11 36.60
CA ALA A 262 12.66 26.12 37.15
C ALA A 262 11.18 26.57 37.16
N ASN A 263 10.88 27.82 37.54
CA ASN A 263 9.51 28.36 37.54
C ASN A 263 8.88 28.40 36.14
N ILE A 264 9.66 28.71 35.11
CA ILE A 264 9.17 28.77 33.73
C ILE A 264 8.96 27.35 33.20
N ILE A 265 9.88 26.43 33.51
CA ILE A 265 9.78 25.01 33.15
C ILE A 265 8.54 24.39 33.80
N ARG A 266 8.30 24.67 35.09
CA ARG A 266 7.11 24.26 35.83
C ARG A 266 5.83 24.74 35.17
N ASN A 267 5.75 26.04 34.87
CA ASN A 267 4.57 26.61 34.22
C ASN A 267 4.36 26.05 32.81
N PHE A 268 5.43 25.77 32.06
CA PHE A 268 5.37 25.17 30.73
C PHE A 268 4.73 23.77 30.77
N PHE A 269 5.25 22.87 31.61
CA PHE A 269 4.70 21.51 31.71
C PHE A 269 3.33 21.48 32.39
N ARG A 270 3.07 22.39 33.33
CA ARG A 270 1.73 22.58 33.89
C ARG A 270 0.71 23.03 32.83
N LEU A 271 1.08 23.93 31.91
CA LEU A 271 0.21 24.29 30.80
C LEU A 271 -0.03 23.10 29.88
N LEU A 272 1.03 22.32 29.59
CA LEU A 272 0.94 21.12 28.74
C LEU A 272 -0.01 20.06 29.33
N ALA A 273 -0.04 19.92 30.66
CA ALA A 273 -0.91 18.98 31.38
C ALA A 273 -2.34 19.49 31.67
N ILE A 274 -2.67 20.74 31.32
CA ILE A 274 -3.99 21.33 31.60
C ILE A 274 -4.71 21.77 30.31
N CYS A 275 -3.97 22.30 29.33
CA CYS A 275 -4.51 22.85 28.10
C CYS A 275 -4.71 21.78 27.02
N HIS A 276 -5.60 20.82 27.27
CA HIS A 276 -5.98 19.76 26.30
C HIS A 276 -7.43 19.30 26.52
N THR A 277 -7.98 18.50 25.60
CA THR A 277 -9.31 17.86 25.74
C THR A 277 -9.24 16.40 26.19
N ALA A 278 -8.03 15.86 26.42
CA ALA A 278 -7.83 14.48 26.87
C ALA A 278 -8.70 14.07 28.07
N ILE A 279 -9.19 12.83 28.02
CA ILE A 279 -9.95 12.15 29.06
C ILE A 279 -9.02 11.08 29.66
N PRO A 280 -8.77 11.10 30.99
CA PRO A 280 -7.94 10.09 31.64
C PRO A 280 -8.78 8.84 31.93
N GLU A 281 -8.30 7.70 31.46
CA GLU A 281 -8.78 6.38 31.85
C GLU A 281 -7.79 5.79 32.85
N VAL A 282 -8.24 5.52 34.07
CA VAL A 282 -7.40 4.96 35.12
C VAL A 282 -7.64 3.46 35.14
N ASP A 283 -6.61 2.68 34.83
CA ASP A 283 -6.66 1.23 34.99
C ASP A 283 -6.67 0.87 36.48
N GLU A 284 -7.70 0.14 36.91
CA GLU A 284 -7.90 -0.23 38.32
C GLU A 284 -6.83 -1.20 38.84
N GLU A 285 -6.23 -2.01 37.96
CA GLU A 285 -5.23 -3.02 38.35
C GLU A 285 -3.81 -2.45 38.40
N THR A 286 -3.42 -1.68 37.38
CA THR A 286 -2.05 -1.16 37.24
C THR A 286 -1.86 0.24 37.83
N ARG A 287 -2.96 0.94 38.16
CA ARG A 287 -2.99 2.38 38.49
C ARG A 287 -2.36 3.27 37.42
N ASN A 288 -2.11 2.75 36.21
CA ASN A 288 -1.61 3.55 35.12
C ASN A 288 -2.77 4.34 34.50
N VAL A 289 -2.51 5.60 34.19
CA VAL A 289 -3.46 6.46 33.51
C VAL A 289 -3.19 6.41 32.00
N SER A 290 -4.12 5.87 31.22
CA SER A 290 -4.18 6.04 29.77
C SER A 290 -4.97 7.30 29.42
N TYR A 291 -4.64 7.92 28.28
CA TYR A 291 -5.26 9.17 27.85
C TYR A 291 -5.97 8.98 26.51
N ASP A 292 -7.29 9.10 26.54
CA ASP A 292 -8.11 9.14 25.34
C ASP A 292 -8.25 10.58 24.86
N THR A 293 -7.91 10.80 23.59
CA THR A 293 -7.75 12.13 23.00
C THR A 293 -8.43 12.19 21.63
N GLU A 294 -8.85 13.39 21.25
CA GLU A 294 -9.37 13.66 19.91
C GLU A 294 -8.24 13.72 18.87
N SER A 295 -7.05 14.16 19.29
CA SER A 295 -5.86 14.26 18.45
C SER A 295 -4.67 13.49 19.05
N PRO A 296 -3.87 12.78 18.24
CA PRO A 296 -2.69 12.07 18.72
C PRO A 296 -1.57 13.02 19.19
N ASP A 297 -1.58 14.28 18.77
CA ASP A 297 -0.64 15.29 19.25
C ASP A 297 -0.89 15.62 20.73
N GLU A 298 -2.16 15.77 21.13
CA GLU A 298 -2.52 15.99 22.52
C GLU A 298 -2.13 14.82 23.41
N SER A 299 -2.29 13.57 22.95
CA SER A 299 -1.87 12.42 23.75
C SER A 299 -0.36 12.42 23.99
N ALA A 300 0.44 12.71 22.97
CA ALA A 300 1.89 12.83 23.12
C ALA A 300 2.29 13.91 24.14
N PHE A 301 1.58 15.05 24.15
CA PHE A 301 1.83 16.14 25.10
C PHE A 301 1.47 15.77 26.54
N VAL A 302 0.32 15.16 26.77
CA VAL A 302 -0.12 14.77 28.12
C VAL A 302 0.77 13.65 28.67
N ILE A 303 1.14 12.67 27.83
CA ILE A 303 2.10 11.63 28.20
C ILE A 303 3.44 12.25 28.55
N ALA A 304 3.94 13.20 27.75
CA ALA A 304 5.21 13.88 28.06
C ALA A 304 5.19 14.64 29.38
N ALA A 305 4.07 15.31 29.70
CA ALA A 305 3.91 15.99 30.98
C ALA A 305 3.92 14.99 32.15
N ARG A 306 3.23 13.85 32.01
CA ARG A 306 3.21 12.76 33.01
C ARG A 306 4.62 12.24 33.29
N GLU A 307 5.40 11.92 32.25
CA GLU A 307 6.76 11.38 32.40
C GLU A 307 7.75 12.36 33.05
N ILE A 308 7.48 13.66 32.99
CA ILE A 308 8.31 14.69 33.64
C ILE A 308 7.88 14.94 35.10
N GLY A 309 6.70 14.46 35.50
CA GLY A 309 6.17 14.56 36.86
C GLY A 309 4.93 15.44 37.02
N PHE A 310 4.23 15.74 35.92
CA PHE A 310 2.98 16.48 35.90
C PHE A 310 1.86 15.55 35.39
N GLU A 311 1.34 14.72 36.29
CA GLU A 311 0.38 13.67 35.94
C GLU A 311 -1.06 14.16 36.10
N PHE A 312 -1.76 14.30 34.99
CA PHE A 312 -3.20 14.57 34.97
C PHE A 312 -3.97 13.25 35.16
N TYR A 313 -4.92 13.20 36.11
CA TYR A 313 -5.62 11.96 36.46
C TYR A 313 -7.14 12.07 36.56
N LYS A 314 -7.71 13.28 36.64
CA LYS A 314 -9.16 13.45 36.75
C LYS A 314 -9.65 14.73 36.09
N ARG A 315 -10.69 14.60 35.26
CA ARG A 315 -11.47 15.70 34.68
C ARG A 315 -12.90 15.66 35.19
N THR A 316 -13.43 16.81 35.57
CA THR A 316 -14.87 17.02 35.77
C THR A 316 -15.34 18.20 34.90
N GLN A 317 -16.64 18.48 34.86
CA GLN A 317 -17.18 19.60 34.06
C GLN A 317 -16.63 20.97 34.49
N THR A 318 -16.21 21.11 35.74
CA THR A 318 -15.81 22.40 36.32
C THR A 318 -14.41 22.42 36.90
N SER A 319 -13.76 21.26 37.06
CA SER A 319 -12.42 21.16 37.65
C SER A 319 -11.55 20.11 36.99
N LEU A 320 -10.24 20.34 37.04
CA LEU A 320 -9.20 19.46 36.56
C LEU A 320 -8.24 19.18 37.73
N SER A 321 -7.87 17.91 37.93
CA SER A 321 -6.95 17.49 38.99
C SER A 321 -5.70 16.84 38.40
N MET A 322 -4.55 17.25 38.91
CA MET A 322 -3.23 16.84 38.45
C MET A 322 -2.31 16.67 39.67
N TYR A 323 -1.43 15.68 39.62
CA TYR A 323 -0.31 15.51 40.53
C TYR A 323 0.92 16.23 39.98
N GLU A 324 1.57 17.01 40.83
CA GLU A 324 2.82 17.70 40.52
C GLU A 324 3.90 17.18 41.46
N ILE A 325 5.02 16.71 40.91
CA ILE A 325 6.20 16.35 41.71
C ILE A 325 6.80 17.66 42.24
N VAL A 326 6.57 17.94 43.52
CA VAL A 326 7.16 19.08 44.22
C VAL A 326 8.35 18.60 45.02
N SER A 327 9.55 19.16 44.74
CA SER A 327 10.69 19.03 45.64
C SER A 327 10.45 19.93 46.85
N SER A 328 10.62 19.39 48.06
CA SER A 328 10.43 20.04 49.37
C SER A 328 11.27 21.30 49.60
N ILE A 329 12.12 21.70 48.65
CA ILE A 329 12.91 22.93 48.67
C ILE A 329 12.08 24.16 48.26
N LEU A 330 10.99 23.99 47.50
CA LEU A 330 10.18 25.11 46.97
C LEU A 330 9.07 25.61 47.89
N GLU A 331 8.75 24.91 48.99
CA GLU A 331 7.81 25.39 50.02
C GLU A 331 8.48 26.30 51.08
N ALA A 332 9.80 26.51 50.99
CA ALA A 332 10.58 27.30 51.94
C ALA A 332 10.94 28.72 51.46
N ILE A 333 10.36 29.17 50.34
CA ILE A 333 10.45 30.55 49.82
C ILE A 333 9.02 31.06 49.61
#